data_AF-A0A6T6BPC1-F1
#
_entry.id   AF-A0A6T6BPC1-F1
#
_cell.length_a   1.000
_cell.length_b   1.000
_cell.length_c   1.000
_cell.angle_alpha   90.00
_cell.angle_beta   90.00
_cell.angle_gamma   90.00
#
_symmetry.space_group_name_H-M   'P 1'
#
loop_
_entity.id
_entity.type
_entity.pdbx_description
1 polymer ?
#
loop_
_entity_poly.entity_id
_entity_poly.type
_entity_poly.pdbx_seq_one_letter_code
_entity_poly.pdbx_strand_id
1 'polypeptide(L)'
;VCSTTTSSSITAAASSCSGDPAPPPSPPPPMDFEALDAKTVRAYVCAAKRYSPAVPPELTEHIVDEYVALRQKDALDPSKTECFTSARTLLAILRLAQALARLRFSDKVGEEDVAEARRLMEMSKESVHGGRDEKEGLSAQEMVTRVAEIINEQMIANGGDSIAIADVMPQLISSIGATAADVNRTIDEYTDLGVWMRIGRDSVKLVDPAVDDE
;
A
#
# COMPACT_ATOMS: atom_id res chain seq x y z
N VAL A 1 85.76 21.12 20.25
CA VAL A 1 85.37 22.36 19.52
C VAL A 1 84.32 21.92 18.51
N CYS A 2 83.05 22.31 18.53
CA CYS A 2 82.35 23.41 19.17
C CYS A 2 80.88 22.98 19.40
N SER A 3 80.29 23.42 20.50
CA SER A 3 78.86 23.38 20.79
C SER A 3 78.08 24.27 19.82
N THR A 4 76.79 23.98 19.56
CA THR A 4 75.68 24.92 19.84
C THR A 4 74.30 24.32 19.52
N THR A 5 73.47 24.37 20.54
CA THR A 5 72.01 24.29 20.63
C THR A 5 71.27 25.11 19.57
N THR A 6 70.15 24.60 19.04
CA THR A 6 68.97 25.42 18.71
C THR A 6 67.71 24.58 18.90
N SER A 7 66.99 24.86 19.98
CA SER A 7 65.60 24.45 20.21
C SER A 7 64.69 25.35 19.38
N SER A 8 63.79 24.74 18.61
CA SER A 8 62.62 25.43 18.04
C SER A 8 61.38 24.65 18.43
N SER A 9 60.74 25.11 19.50
CA SER A 9 59.40 24.70 19.93
C SER A 9 58.37 25.27 18.95
N ILE A 10 57.72 24.38 18.20
CA ILE A 10 56.53 24.70 17.40
C ILE A 10 55.34 24.61 18.35
N THR A 11 54.83 25.75 18.79
CA THR A 11 53.60 25.84 19.57
C THR A 11 52.42 25.62 18.61
N ALA A 12 51.94 24.38 18.52
CA ALA A 12 50.67 24.08 17.88
C ALA A 12 49.54 24.59 18.77
N ALA A 13 48.84 25.64 18.32
CA ALA A 13 47.59 26.08 18.93
C ALA A 13 46.54 24.98 18.73
N ALA A 14 46.29 24.20 19.79
CA ALA A 14 45.14 23.30 19.85
C ALA A 14 43.88 24.17 19.93
N SER A 15 43.21 24.36 18.79
CA SER A 15 41.83 24.82 18.75
C SER A 15 40.97 23.71 19.37
N SER A 16 40.65 23.87 20.65
CA SER A 16 39.73 23.01 21.39
C SER A 16 38.33 23.17 20.79
N CYS A 17 38.02 22.38 19.76
CA CYS A 17 36.64 22.09 19.40
C CYS A 17 36.07 21.25 20.54
N SER A 18 35.49 21.91 21.54
CA SER A 18 34.58 21.31 22.50
C SER A 18 33.29 20.93 21.74
N GLY A 19 33.38 19.86 20.95
CA GLY A 19 32.20 19.16 20.49
C GLY A 19 31.69 18.35 21.69
N ASP A 20 30.56 18.75 22.24
CA ASP A 20 29.84 17.95 23.22
C ASP A 20 29.72 16.51 22.68
N PRO A 21 30.01 15.47 23.50
CA PRO A 21 29.80 14.10 23.09
C PRO A 21 28.31 13.93 22.75
N ALA A 22 28.03 13.43 21.54
CA ALA A 22 26.68 13.15 21.10
C ALA A 22 25.93 12.36 22.19
N PRO A 23 24.66 12.72 22.50
CA PRO A 23 23.90 12.01 23.51
C PRO A 23 23.86 10.52 23.15
N PRO A 24 23.98 9.62 24.15
CA PRO A 24 23.91 8.19 23.89
C PRO A 24 22.59 7.89 23.17
N PRO A 25 22.59 6.99 22.18
CA PRO A 25 21.38 6.61 21.47
C PRO A 25 20.32 6.16 22.49
N SER A 26 19.07 6.54 22.26
CA SER A 26 17.94 6.12 23.09
C SER A 26 17.94 4.60 23.25
N PRO A 27 17.68 4.06 24.45
CA PRO A 27 17.61 2.62 24.65
C PRO A 27 16.52 2.02 23.74
N PRO A 28 16.76 0.83 23.16
CA PRO A 28 15.77 0.16 22.33
C PRO A 28 14.50 -0.12 23.14
N PRO A 29 13.32 -0.20 22.49
CA PRO A 29 12.09 -0.63 23.15
C PRO A 29 12.28 -2.00 23.81
N PRO A 30 11.55 -2.32 24.89
CA PRO A 30 11.62 -3.63 25.52
C PRO A 30 11.22 -4.71 24.50
N MET A 31 12.17 -5.58 24.15
CA MET A 31 11.96 -6.69 23.22
C MET A 31 11.85 -7.99 24.02
N ASP A 32 10.96 -8.89 23.59
CA ASP A 32 10.77 -10.20 24.21
C ASP A 32 11.89 -11.22 23.88
N PHE A 33 12.95 -10.78 23.20
CA PHE A 33 14.03 -11.62 22.72
C PHE A 33 15.41 -10.99 22.95
N GLU A 34 16.44 -11.84 23.01
CA GLU A 34 17.82 -11.42 23.11
C GLU A 34 18.34 -10.91 21.75
N ALA A 35 18.70 -9.63 21.70
CA ALA A 35 19.22 -9.03 20.48
C ALA A 35 20.64 -9.54 20.15
N LEU A 36 20.87 -9.86 18.88
CA LEU A 36 22.20 -10.23 18.39
C LEU A 36 23.16 -9.03 18.44
N ASP A 37 24.41 -9.29 18.83
CA ASP A 37 25.46 -8.27 18.80
C ASP A 37 25.68 -7.72 17.38
N ALA A 38 25.95 -6.42 17.29
CA ALA A 38 26.14 -5.73 16.02
C ALA A 38 27.33 -6.29 15.22
N LYS A 39 28.36 -6.84 15.87
CA LYS A 39 29.48 -7.51 15.19
C LYS A 39 29.01 -8.77 14.47
N THR A 40 28.15 -9.55 15.11
CA THR A 40 27.58 -10.78 14.56
C THR A 40 26.68 -10.46 13.35
N VAL A 41 25.80 -9.47 13.47
CA VAL A 41 24.95 -9.02 12.34
C VAL A 41 25.79 -8.54 11.16
N ARG A 42 26.83 -7.73 11.41
CA ARG A 42 27.75 -7.28 10.35
C ARG A 42 28.49 -8.45 9.68
N ALA A 43 28.95 -9.43 10.46
CA ALA A 43 29.60 -10.61 9.91
C ALA A 43 28.66 -11.44 9.02
N TYR A 44 27.40 -11.60 9.44
CA TYR A 44 26.36 -12.27 8.66
C TYR A 44 26.07 -11.54 7.34
N VAL A 45 25.88 -10.22 7.38
CA VAL A 45 25.68 -9.41 6.16
C VAL A 45 26.88 -9.48 5.23
N CYS A 46 28.11 -9.48 5.76
CA CYS A 46 29.32 -9.66 4.96
C CYS A 46 29.39 -11.04 4.28
N ALA A 47 28.92 -12.09 4.94
CA ALA A 47 28.80 -13.41 4.33
C ALA A 47 27.74 -13.42 3.22
N ALA A 48 26.56 -12.85 3.48
CA ALA A 48 25.44 -12.82 2.53
C ALA A 48 25.78 -12.06 1.24
N LYS A 49 26.55 -10.97 1.35
CA LYS A 49 27.02 -10.17 0.20
C LYS A 49 27.93 -10.93 -0.77
N ARG A 50 28.52 -12.06 -0.36
CA ARG A 50 29.38 -12.88 -1.24
C ARG A 50 28.57 -13.70 -2.24
N TYR A 51 27.30 -13.93 -1.97
CA TYR A 51 26.41 -14.70 -2.84
C TYR A 51 25.87 -13.83 -3.98
N SER A 52 25.84 -14.39 -5.18
CA SER A 52 25.28 -13.74 -6.37
C SER A 52 24.25 -14.66 -7.01
N PRO A 53 23.04 -14.76 -6.42
CA PRO A 53 22.04 -15.73 -6.86
C PRO A 53 21.58 -15.45 -8.28
N ALA A 54 21.48 -16.51 -9.08
CA ALA A 54 20.91 -16.48 -10.42
C ALA A 54 19.40 -16.75 -10.37
N VAL A 55 18.65 -16.11 -11.26
CA VAL A 55 17.23 -16.41 -11.46
C VAL A 55 17.13 -17.62 -12.40
N PRO A 56 16.54 -18.74 -11.97
CA PRO A 56 16.37 -19.90 -12.85
C PRO A 56 15.34 -19.58 -13.95
N PRO A 57 15.50 -20.14 -15.16
CA PRO A 57 14.60 -19.86 -16.27
C PRO A 57 13.17 -20.33 -15.99
N GLU A 58 13.01 -21.42 -15.22
CA GLU A 58 11.71 -21.98 -14.83
C GLU A 58 10.85 -20.98 -14.05
N LEU A 59 11.47 -20.05 -13.31
CA LEU A 59 10.77 -19.07 -12.47
C LEU A 59 10.33 -17.83 -13.27
N THR A 60 10.80 -17.68 -14.51
CA THR A 60 10.56 -16.47 -15.31
C THR A 60 9.08 -16.25 -15.60
N GLU A 61 8.34 -17.31 -15.93
CA GLU A 61 6.90 -17.24 -16.23
C GLU A 61 6.13 -16.76 -14.99
N HIS A 62 6.40 -17.37 -13.83
CA HIS A 62 5.78 -16.97 -12.57
C HIS A 62 6.01 -15.49 -12.21
N ILE A 63 7.24 -14.99 -12.40
CA ILE A 63 7.58 -13.59 -12.13
C ILE A 63 6.81 -12.63 -13.08
N VAL A 64 6.63 -13.03 -14.33
CA VAL A 64 5.84 -12.24 -15.30
C VAL A 64 4.38 -12.23 -14.90
N ASP A 65 3.81 -13.38 -14.51
CA ASP A 65 2.43 -13.49 -14.08
C ASP A 65 2.14 -12.63 -12.84
N GLU A 66 3.02 -12.66 -11.83
CA GLU A 66 2.89 -11.79 -10.66
C GLU A 66 2.92 -10.30 -11.03
N TYR A 67 3.75 -9.89 -11.98
CA TYR A 67 3.81 -8.51 -12.44
C TYR A 67 2.58 -8.09 -13.24
N VAL A 68 2.05 -8.99 -14.09
CA VAL A 68 0.81 -8.74 -14.83
C VAL A 68 -0.35 -8.59 -13.86
N ALA A 69 -0.46 -9.46 -12.86
CA ALA A 69 -1.47 -9.38 -11.81
C ALA A 69 -1.37 -8.05 -11.03
N LEU A 70 -0.16 -7.64 -10.64
CA LEU A 70 0.07 -6.34 -9.99
C LEU A 70 -0.42 -5.17 -10.84
N ARG A 71 -0.12 -5.21 -12.15
CA ARG A 71 -0.48 -4.14 -13.07
C ARG A 71 -1.98 -4.10 -13.38
N GLN A 72 -2.65 -5.26 -13.40
CA GLN A 72 -4.10 -5.34 -13.52
C GLN A 72 -4.78 -4.76 -12.27
N LYS A 73 -4.29 -5.10 -11.08
CA LYS A 73 -4.80 -4.55 -9.81
C LYS A 73 -4.70 -3.02 -9.80
N ASP A 74 -3.55 -2.47 -10.16
CA ASP A 74 -3.36 -1.02 -10.24
C ASP A 74 -4.24 -0.34 -11.30
N ALA A 75 -4.66 -1.06 -12.34
CA ALA A 75 -5.56 -0.53 -13.37
C ALA A 75 -7.04 -0.53 -12.92
N LEU A 76 -7.44 -1.46 -12.04
CA LEU A 76 -8.79 -1.51 -11.48
C LEU A 76 -9.01 -0.42 -10.43
N ASP A 77 -7.97 -0.11 -9.64
CA ASP A 77 -8.06 0.85 -8.52
C ASP A 77 -7.14 2.08 -8.72
N PRO A 78 -7.33 2.90 -9.79
CA PRO A 78 -6.47 4.04 -10.06
C PRO A 78 -6.55 5.16 -9.01
N SER A 79 -7.62 5.18 -8.18
CA SER A 79 -7.80 6.15 -7.09
C SER A 79 -7.06 5.75 -5.80
N LYS A 80 -6.78 4.46 -5.60
CA LYS A 80 -6.02 3.95 -4.44
C LYS A 80 -4.52 3.88 -4.70
N THR A 81 -4.07 3.93 -5.96
CA THR A 81 -2.64 3.76 -6.27
C THR A 81 -1.99 5.10 -6.63
N GLU A 82 -1.47 5.83 -5.64
CA GLU A 82 -0.59 6.98 -5.90
C GLU A 82 0.74 6.56 -6.56
N CYS A 83 1.11 5.27 -6.48
CA CYS A 83 2.38 4.75 -6.98
C CYS A 83 2.23 3.95 -8.28
N PHE A 84 2.44 4.61 -9.42
CA PHE A 84 2.38 4.01 -10.76
C PHE A 84 3.30 2.78 -10.92
N THR A 85 2.71 1.60 -11.19
CA THR A 85 3.45 0.37 -11.54
C THR A 85 3.98 0.44 -12.97
N SER A 86 5.28 0.74 -13.06
CA SER A 86 6.05 0.72 -14.31
C SER A 86 6.90 -0.54 -14.42
N ALA A 87 7.52 -0.79 -15.58
CA ALA A 87 8.49 -1.89 -15.73
C ALA A 87 9.66 -1.84 -14.71
N ARG A 88 9.91 -0.69 -14.07
CA ARG A 88 10.89 -0.55 -12.99
C ARG A 88 10.46 -1.30 -11.71
N THR A 89 9.18 -1.47 -11.45
CA THR A 89 8.72 -2.22 -10.26
C THR A 89 9.04 -3.70 -10.38
N LEU A 90 8.92 -4.29 -11.58
CA LEU A 90 9.38 -5.65 -11.86
C LEU A 90 10.87 -5.82 -11.53
N LEU A 91 11.70 -4.89 -11.99
CA LEU A 91 13.13 -4.87 -11.66
C LEU A 91 13.37 -4.74 -10.14
N ALA A 92 12.54 -3.97 -9.44
CA ALA A 92 12.62 -3.83 -7.99
C ALA A 92 12.29 -5.15 -7.27
N ILE A 93 11.21 -5.84 -7.67
CA ILE A 93 10.82 -7.15 -7.15
C ILE A 93 11.97 -8.16 -7.36
N LEU A 94 12.54 -8.22 -8.56
CA LEU A 94 13.68 -9.09 -8.86
C LEU A 94 14.90 -8.82 -7.97
N ARG A 95 15.22 -7.53 -7.73
CA ARG A 95 16.33 -7.15 -6.86
C ARG A 95 16.06 -7.51 -5.39
N LEU A 96 14.82 -7.39 -4.93
CA LEU A 96 14.42 -7.81 -3.59
C LEU A 96 14.51 -9.34 -3.45
N ALA A 97 13.99 -10.10 -4.40
CA ALA A 97 14.06 -11.57 -4.39
C ALA A 97 15.52 -12.06 -4.39
N GLN A 98 16.41 -11.46 -5.19
CA GLN A 98 17.85 -11.75 -5.15
C GLN A 98 18.49 -11.39 -3.80
N ALA A 99 18.05 -10.30 -3.15
CA ALA A 99 18.54 -9.93 -1.83
C ALA A 99 18.08 -10.93 -0.76
N LEU A 100 16.84 -11.44 -0.83
CA LEU A 100 16.32 -12.49 0.06
C LEU A 100 17.10 -13.80 -0.13
N ALA A 101 17.34 -14.21 -1.37
CA ALA A 101 18.17 -15.38 -1.67
C ALA A 101 19.61 -15.25 -1.11
N ARG A 102 20.20 -14.03 -1.14
CA ARG A 102 21.50 -13.75 -0.50
C ARG A 102 21.47 -13.93 1.01
N LEU A 103 20.42 -13.47 1.68
CA LEU A 103 20.26 -13.68 3.12
C LEU A 103 20.16 -15.17 3.45
N ARG A 104 19.53 -15.95 2.58
CA ARG A 104 19.44 -17.40 2.73
C ARG A 104 20.71 -18.17 2.32
N PHE A 105 21.77 -17.48 1.89
CA PHE A 105 22.99 -18.08 1.35
C PHE A 105 22.73 -19.04 0.16
N SER A 106 21.72 -18.74 -0.65
CA SER A 106 21.38 -19.52 -1.84
C SER A 106 22.02 -18.93 -3.09
N ASP A 107 22.48 -19.79 -3.99
CA ASP A 107 22.98 -19.39 -5.32
C ASP A 107 21.86 -19.29 -6.37
N LYS A 108 20.62 -19.64 -6.00
CA LYS A 108 19.44 -19.55 -6.86
C LYS A 108 18.30 -18.87 -6.14
N VAL A 109 17.52 -18.07 -6.88
CA VAL A 109 16.28 -17.47 -6.39
C VAL A 109 15.17 -18.53 -6.38
N GLY A 110 14.47 -18.65 -5.25
CA GLY A 110 13.29 -19.51 -5.12
C GLY A 110 11.99 -18.77 -5.39
N GLU A 111 10.89 -19.52 -5.53
CA GLU A 111 9.55 -18.96 -5.68
C GLU A 111 9.11 -18.22 -4.41
N GLU A 112 9.51 -18.73 -3.26
CA GLU A 112 9.30 -18.11 -1.95
C GLU A 112 9.93 -16.72 -1.82
N ASP A 113 11.09 -16.49 -2.46
CA ASP A 113 11.76 -15.20 -2.44
C ASP A 113 10.98 -14.17 -3.26
N VAL A 114 10.35 -14.60 -4.36
CA VAL A 114 9.53 -13.74 -5.22
C VAL A 114 8.21 -13.39 -4.52
N ALA A 115 7.54 -14.40 -3.94
CA ALA A 115 6.29 -14.20 -3.21
C ALA A 115 6.48 -13.24 -2.02
N GLU A 116 7.56 -13.39 -1.25
CA GLU A 116 7.86 -12.50 -0.13
C GLU A 116 8.28 -11.10 -0.63
N ALA A 117 9.05 -10.99 -1.71
CA ALA A 117 9.39 -9.69 -2.30
C ALA A 117 8.15 -8.93 -2.78
N ARG A 118 7.18 -9.61 -3.40
CA ARG A 118 5.88 -9.02 -3.77
C ARG A 118 5.11 -8.55 -2.55
N ARG A 119 5.02 -9.40 -1.51
CA ARG A 119 4.37 -9.03 -0.25
C ARG A 119 4.99 -7.77 0.36
N LEU A 120 6.31 -7.68 0.44
CA LEU A 120 7.01 -6.50 0.98
C LEU A 120 6.69 -5.22 0.19
N MET A 121 6.62 -5.33 -1.14
CA MET A 121 6.24 -4.21 -2.00
C MET A 121 4.80 -3.77 -1.72
N GLU A 122 3.88 -4.71 -1.56
CA GLU A 122 2.47 -4.41 -1.29
C GLU A 122 2.30 -3.77 0.09
N MET A 123 2.90 -4.35 1.13
CA MET A 123 2.87 -3.77 2.49
C MET A 123 3.48 -2.35 2.50
N SER A 124 4.49 -2.09 1.67
CA SER A 124 5.06 -0.74 1.55
C SER A 124 4.08 0.23 0.89
N LYS A 125 3.28 -0.22 -0.08
CA LYS A 125 2.20 0.59 -0.66
C LYS A 125 1.10 0.80 0.38
N GLU A 126 0.63 -0.27 1.02
CA GLU A 126 -0.40 -0.23 2.05
C GLU A 126 -0.02 0.68 3.21
N SER A 127 1.24 0.70 3.66
CA SER A 127 1.69 1.57 4.74
C SER A 127 1.49 3.07 4.46
N VAL A 128 1.44 3.50 3.20
CA VAL A 128 1.14 4.88 2.83
C VAL A 128 -0.37 5.18 2.95
N HIS A 129 -1.20 4.18 2.68
CA HIS A 129 -2.66 4.27 2.77
C HIS A 129 -3.17 3.99 4.20
N GLY A 130 -2.43 3.20 4.98
CA GLY A 130 -2.75 2.72 6.33
C GLY A 130 -2.66 3.77 7.44
N GLY A 131 -2.40 5.04 7.10
CA GLY A 131 -2.68 6.18 7.99
C GLY A 131 -4.08 6.77 7.82
N ARG A 132 -4.85 6.32 6.81
CA ARG A 132 -6.22 6.76 6.51
C ARG A 132 -7.27 5.65 6.65
N ASP A 133 -6.86 4.39 6.67
CA ASP A 133 -7.75 3.22 6.66
C ASP A 133 -7.78 2.46 8.00
N GLU A 134 -7.75 3.16 9.13
CA GLU A 134 -8.20 2.59 10.42
C GLU A 134 -9.74 2.52 10.53
N LYS A 135 -10.45 2.66 9.40
CA LYS A 135 -11.84 2.26 9.27
C LYS A 135 -11.88 1.11 8.28
N GLU A 136 -12.14 -0.08 8.81
CA GLU A 136 -12.72 -1.23 8.09
C GLU A 136 -14.09 -0.83 7.49
N GLY A 137 -14.11 0.19 6.65
CA GLY A 137 -15.28 0.65 5.92
C GLY A 137 -14.99 0.52 4.44
N LEU A 138 -16.02 0.18 3.67
CA LEU A 138 -15.97 0.28 2.22
C LEU A 138 -15.44 1.66 1.83
N SER A 139 -14.54 1.72 0.84
CA SER A 139 -14.17 2.97 0.17
C SER A 139 -15.43 3.74 -0.21
N ALA A 140 -15.37 5.07 -0.26
CA ALA A 140 -16.53 5.87 -0.67
C ALA A 140 -17.12 5.41 -2.02
N GLN A 141 -16.27 5.00 -2.97
CA GLN A 141 -16.70 4.45 -4.26
C GLN A 141 -17.31 3.04 -4.14
N GLU A 142 -16.74 2.19 -3.28
CA GLU A 142 -17.28 0.85 -3.01
C GLU A 142 -18.66 0.95 -2.32
N MET A 143 -18.81 1.91 -1.40
CA MET A 143 -20.06 2.20 -0.70
C MET A 143 -21.15 2.67 -1.66
N VAL A 144 -20.84 3.61 -2.56
CA VAL A 144 -21.76 4.10 -3.62
C VAL A 144 -22.21 2.94 -4.51
N THR A 145 -21.26 2.12 -4.97
CA THR A 145 -21.56 0.96 -5.82
C THR A 145 -22.46 -0.04 -5.12
N ARG A 146 -22.15 -0.37 -3.86
CA ARG A 146 -22.90 -1.38 -3.09
C ARG A 146 -24.30 -0.91 -2.70
N VAL A 147 -24.46 0.37 -2.38
CA VAL A 147 -25.79 0.98 -2.17
C VAL A 147 -26.61 0.88 -3.46
N ALA A 148 -26.01 1.15 -4.63
CA ALA A 148 -26.72 1.08 -5.90
C ALA A 148 -27.13 -0.33 -6.31
N GLU A 149 -26.28 -1.33 -6.09
CA GLU A 149 -26.63 -2.73 -6.33
C GLU A 149 -27.84 -3.17 -5.51
N ILE A 150 -27.88 -2.88 -4.21
CA ILE A 150 -29.00 -3.27 -3.35
C ILE A 150 -30.29 -2.55 -3.74
N ILE A 151 -30.22 -1.27 -4.08
CA ILE A 151 -31.39 -0.52 -4.57
C ILE A 151 -31.93 -1.16 -5.86
N ASN A 152 -31.05 -1.49 -6.81
CA ASN A 152 -31.43 -2.12 -8.06
C ASN A 152 -32.01 -3.53 -7.86
N GLU A 153 -31.41 -4.35 -6.98
CA GLU A 153 -31.92 -5.68 -6.61
C GLU A 153 -33.35 -5.58 -6.03
N GLN A 154 -33.60 -4.59 -5.18
CA GLN A 154 -34.92 -4.36 -4.61
C GLN A 154 -35.94 -3.85 -5.64
N MET A 155 -35.52 -3.01 -6.60
CA MET A 155 -36.40 -2.60 -7.72
C MET A 155 -36.82 -3.80 -8.57
N ILE A 156 -35.87 -4.68 -8.90
CA ILE A 156 -36.13 -5.91 -9.66
C ILE A 156 -37.07 -6.85 -8.89
N ALA A 157 -36.84 -7.03 -7.58
CA ALA A 157 -37.68 -7.88 -6.74
C ALA A 157 -39.12 -7.39 -6.62
N ASN A 158 -39.32 -6.07 -6.57
CA ASN A 158 -40.64 -5.45 -6.51
C ASN A 158 -41.32 -5.32 -7.89
N GLY A 159 -40.62 -5.63 -8.98
CA GLY A 159 -41.15 -5.59 -10.34
C GLY A 159 -41.62 -4.20 -10.78
N GLY A 160 -41.08 -3.14 -10.16
CA GLY A 160 -41.48 -1.77 -10.40
C GLY A 160 -40.28 -0.83 -10.50
N ASP A 161 -40.39 0.17 -11.37
CA ASP A 161 -39.29 1.11 -11.67
C ASP A 161 -39.04 2.13 -10.55
N SER A 162 -39.82 2.10 -9.47
CA SER A 162 -39.72 3.05 -8.37
C SER A 162 -39.65 2.36 -7.01
N ILE A 163 -38.84 2.90 -6.12
CA ILE A 163 -38.69 2.41 -4.75
C ILE A 163 -38.70 3.54 -3.73
N ALA A 164 -39.27 3.29 -2.55
CA ALA A 164 -39.16 4.20 -1.42
C ALA A 164 -37.85 3.96 -0.67
N ILE A 165 -37.15 5.04 -0.34
CA ILE A 165 -35.86 4.98 0.38
C ILE A 165 -36.06 4.26 1.73
N ALA A 166 -37.20 4.47 2.39
CA ALA A 166 -37.55 3.83 3.66
C ALA A 166 -37.55 2.30 3.62
N ASP A 167 -37.86 1.69 2.46
CA ASP A 167 -37.95 0.23 2.33
C ASP A 167 -36.56 -0.43 2.18
N VAL A 168 -35.59 0.30 1.62
CA VAL A 168 -34.23 -0.20 1.37
C VAL A 168 -33.27 0.12 2.51
N MET A 169 -33.53 1.21 3.25
CA MET A 169 -32.71 1.66 4.38
C MET A 169 -32.40 0.57 5.43
N PRO A 170 -33.37 -0.27 5.89
CA PRO A 170 -33.09 -1.33 6.86
C PRO A 170 -32.09 -2.36 6.35
N GLN A 171 -32.16 -2.68 5.05
CA GLN A 171 -31.25 -3.64 4.42
C GLN A 171 -29.86 -3.03 4.23
N LEU A 172 -29.77 -1.76 3.83
CA LEU A 172 -28.50 -1.04 3.66
C LEU A 172 -27.74 -0.89 4.99
N ILE A 173 -28.47 -0.60 6.07
CA ILE A 173 -27.89 -0.52 7.42
C ILE A 173 -27.44 -1.90 7.90
N SER A 174 -28.23 -2.96 7.64
CA SER A 174 -27.93 -4.31 8.15
C SER A 174 -26.84 -5.04 7.37
N SER A 175 -26.72 -4.78 6.06
CA SER A 175 -25.75 -5.47 5.17
C SER A 175 -24.41 -4.74 5.06
N ILE A 176 -24.44 -3.41 5.00
CA ILE A 176 -23.26 -2.58 4.71
C ILE A 176 -22.94 -1.61 5.87
N GLY A 177 -23.90 -1.34 6.76
CA GLY A 177 -23.76 -0.29 7.77
C GLY A 177 -23.84 1.12 7.18
N ALA A 178 -24.49 1.29 6.03
CA ALA A 178 -24.57 2.57 5.35
C ALA A 178 -25.40 3.58 6.16
N THR A 179 -24.92 4.82 6.25
CA THR A 179 -25.65 5.92 6.88
C THR A 179 -26.64 6.55 5.90
N ALA A 180 -27.68 7.21 6.42
CA ALA A 180 -28.63 7.96 5.57
C ALA A 180 -27.95 9.02 4.68
N ALA A 181 -26.82 9.57 5.13
CA ALA A 181 -26.02 10.50 4.35
C ALA A 181 -25.36 9.83 3.13
N ASP A 182 -24.90 8.59 3.27
CA ASP A 182 -24.22 7.86 2.19
C ASP A 182 -25.21 7.39 1.12
N VAL A 183 -26.41 6.99 1.55
CA VAL A 183 -27.51 6.67 0.63
C VAL A 183 -27.94 7.91 -0.16
N ASN A 184 -28.13 9.05 0.50
CA ASN A 184 -28.48 10.29 -0.20
C ASN A 184 -27.38 10.73 -1.16
N ARG A 185 -26.11 10.65 -0.76
CA ARG A 185 -24.97 10.94 -1.65
C ARG A 185 -24.99 10.07 -2.90
N THR A 186 -25.20 8.76 -2.73
CA THR A 186 -25.29 7.80 -3.85
C THR A 186 -26.43 8.15 -4.78
N ILE A 187 -27.61 8.47 -4.24
CA ILE A 187 -28.79 8.85 -5.02
C ILE A 187 -28.51 10.12 -5.81
N ASP A 188 -27.91 11.13 -5.19
CA ASP A 188 -27.59 12.39 -5.87
C ASP A 188 -26.59 12.18 -7.02
N GLU A 189 -25.55 11.38 -6.80
CA GLU A 189 -24.56 11.03 -7.82
C GLU A 189 -25.20 10.28 -9.02
N TYR A 190 -26.07 9.30 -8.75
CA TYR A 190 -26.77 8.56 -9.80
C TYR A 190 -27.89 9.38 -10.47
N THR A 191 -28.41 10.41 -9.79
CA THR A 191 -29.31 11.39 -10.40
C THR A 191 -28.56 12.34 -11.33
N ASP A 192 -27.37 12.79 -10.95
CA ASP A 192 -26.50 13.60 -11.82
C ASP A 192 -26.06 12.82 -13.07
N LEU A 193 -25.89 11.49 -12.94
CA LEU A 193 -25.61 10.58 -14.06
C LEU A 193 -26.85 10.23 -14.91
N GLY A 194 -28.03 10.70 -14.53
CA GLY A 194 -29.29 10.46 -15.26
C GLY A 194 -29.79 9.02 -15.18
N VAL A 195 -29.28 8.20 -14.27
CA VAL A 195 -29.72 6.80 -14.07
C VAL A 195 -30.99 6.77 -13.22
N TRP A 196 -31.07 7.65 -12.23
CA TRP A 196 -32.19 7.70 -11.28
C TRP A 196 -32.81 9.09 -11.19
N MET A 197 -34.12 9.14 -10.98
CA MET A 197 -34.87 10.38 -10.77
C MET A 197 -35.52 10.36 -9.38
N ARG A 198 -35.30 11.41 -8.58
CA ARG A 198 -35.99 11.58 -7.30
C ARG A 198 -37.46 11.93 -7.56
N ILE A 199 -38.37 11.08 -7.09
CA ILE A 199 -39.81 11.37 -7.05
C ILE A 199 -40.15 11.85 -5.64
N GLY A 200 -40.26 13.18 -5.48
CA GLY A 200 -40.48 13.78 -4.17
C GLY A 200 -39.24 13.69 -3.27
N ARG A 201 -39.45 13.61 -1.94
CA ARG A 201 -38.35 13.58 -0.96
C ARG A 201 -37.81 12.19 -0.67
N ASP A 202 -38.66 11.17 -0.77
CA ASP A 202 -38.41 9.87 -0.16
C ASP A 202 -38.48 8.67 -1.14
N SER A 203 -38.59 8.93 -2.45
CA SER A 203 -38.66 7.89 -3.48
C SER A 203 -37.72 8.15 -4.65
N VAL A 204 -37.24 7.07 -5.25
CA VAL A 204 -36.33 7.09 -6.41
C VAL A 204 -36.92 6.21 -7.51
N LYS A 205 -36.88 6.67 -8.75
CA LYS A 205 -37.32 5.94 -9.94
C LYS A 205 -36.16 5.75 -10.92
N LEU A 206 -36.06 4.59 -11.55
CA LEU A 206 -35.16 4.34 -12.67
C LEU A 206 -35.61 5.16 -13.89
N VAL A 207 -34.66 5.84 -14.52
CA VAL A 207 -34.90 6.62 -15.74
C VAL A 207 -34.70 5.69 -16.94
N ASP A 208 -35.74 5.52 -17.75
CA ASP A 208 -35.61 4.80 -19.01
C ASP A 208 -34.90 5.68 -20.05
N PRO A 209 -33.82 5.21 -20.69
CA PRO A 209 -33.09 5.98 -21.72
C PRO A 209 -33.87 6.13 -23.04
N ALA A 210 -35.13 5.67 -23.10
CA ALA A 210 -35.96 5.68 -24.30
C ALA A 210 -36.96 6.86 -24.34
N VAL A 211 -36.93 7.75 -23.36
CA VAL A 211 -37.80 8.94 -23.30
C VAL A 211 -36.92 10.18 -23.40
N ASP A 212 -36.37 10.41 -24.59
CA ASP A 212 -35.90 11.74 -24.99
C ASP A 212 -37.12 12.66 -25.17
N ASP A 213 -36.93 13.91 -24.75
CA ASP A 213 -37.90 15.00 -24.64
C ASP A 213 -38.80 15.24 -25.87
N GLU A 214 -40.11 15.39 -25.63
CA GLU A 214 -41.00 16.30 -26.39
C GLU A 214 -41.42 17.47 -25.49
#